data_AF-A0A1H0GB29-F1
#
_entry.id   AF-A0A1H0GB29-F1
#
_cell.length_a   1.000
_cell.length_b   1.000
_cell.length_c   1.000
_cell.angle_alpha   90.00
_cell.angle_beta   90.00
_cell.angle_gamma   90.00
#
_symmetry.space_group_name_H-M   'P 1'
#
loop_
_entity.id
_entity.type
_entity.pdbx_description
1 polymer ?
#
loop_
_entity_poly.entity_id
_entity_poly.type
_entity_poly.pdbx_seq_one_letter_code
_entity_poly.pdbx_strand_id
1 'polypeptide(L)'
;MGAIVMFLLLATVAPFLFLQAKKMAFAVAQSILLIGMWLYFFQVTMYADPGAFSITWSMFYLGLIGAHVAWVMFIVATVKSSPGYQESLTKEKETLLS
;
A
#
# COMPACT_ATOMS: atom_id res chain seq x y z
N MET A 1 1.97 16.00 12.68
CA MET A 1 2.35 14.65 13.16
C MET A 1 1.21 13.63 13.14
N GLY A 2 -0.01 13.96 13.60
CA GLY A 2 -1.11 12.96 13.68
C GLY A 2 -1.46 12.25 12.36
N ALA A 3 -1.61 12.99 11.25
CA ALA A 3 -1.88 12.40 9.94
C ALA A 3 -0.75 11.47 9.46
N ILE A 4 0.51 11.83 9.70
CA ILE A 4 1.68 11.00 9.36
C ILE A 4 1.60 9.64 10.06
N VAL A 5 1.25 9.62 11.35
CA VAL A 5 1.10 8.38 12.12
C VAL A 5 -0.04 7.53 11.55
N MET A 6 -1.17 8.12 11.16
CA MET A 6 -2.27 7.37 10.53
C MET A 6 -1.83 6.69 9.23
N PHE A 7 -1.10 7.40 8.35
CA PHE A 7 -0.56 6.82 7.13
C PHE A 7 0.51 5.76 7.39
N LEU A 8 1.33 5.93 8.43
CA LEU A 8 2.34 4.96 8.83
C LEU A 8 1.71 3.66 9.36
N LEU A 9 0.63 3.77 10.14
CA LEU A 9 -0.15 2.62 10.59
C LEU A 9 -0.80 1.89 9.40
N LEU A 10 -1.40 2.63 8.46
CA LEU A 10 -1.94 2.05 7.22
C LEU A 10 -0.85 1.37 6.38
N ALA A 11 0.36 1.95 6.32
CA ALA A 11 1.49 1.38 5.61
C ALA A 11 2.03 0.11 6.26
N THR A 12 1.85 -0.05 7.58
CA THR A 12 2.23 -1.28 8.31
C THR A 12 1.44 -2.50 7.84
N VAL A 13 0.22 -2.29 7.33
CA VAL A 13 -0.62 -3.37 6.79
C VAL A 13 -0.25 -3.70 5.33
N ALA A 14 0.40 -2.79 4.61
CA ALA A 14 0.65 -2.90 3.17
C ALA A 14 1.42 -4.17 2.73
N PRO A 15 2.47 -4.65 3.44
CA PRO A 15 3.13 -5.92 3.09
C PRO A 15 2.15 -7.10 3.06
N PHE A 16 1.21 -7.15 4.01
CA PHE A 16 0.21 -8.21 4.09
C PHE A 16 -0.81 -8.13 2.95
N LEU A 17 -1.17 -6.92 2.51
CA LEU A 17 -2.01 -6.73 1.33
C LEU A 17 -1.33 -7.25 0.06
N PHE A 18 -0.02 -7.01 -0.10
CA PHE A 18 0.75 -7.58 -1.21
C PHE A 18 0.85 -9.12 -1.12
N LEU A 19 0.96 -9.70 0.08
CA LEU A 19 0.91 -11.15 0.28
C LEU A 19 -0.45 -11.72 -0.14
N GLN A 20 -1.56 -11.10 0.27
CA GLN A 20 -2.91 -11.52 -0.14
C GLN A 20 -3.10 -11.42 -1.67
N ALA A 21 -2.50 -10.41 -2.29
CA ALA A 21 -2.49 -10.25 -3.74
C ALA A 21 -1.53 -11.21 -4.48
N LYS A 22 -0.88 -12.15 -3.77
CA LYS A 22 0.13 -13.08 -4.30
C LYS A 22 1.34 -12.38 -4.96
N LYS A 23 1.68 -11.16 -4.51
CA LYS A 23 2.77 -10.33 -5.02
C LYS A 23 3.97 -10.34 -4.05
N MET A 24 4.60 -11.51 -3.88
CA MET A 24 5.67 -11.73 -2.90
C MET A 24 6.83 -10.72 -2.99
N ALA A 25 7.30 -10.41 -4.20
CA ALA A 25 8.40 -9.45 -4.37
C ALA A 25 8.06 -8.05 -3.82
N PHE A 26 6.83 -7.58 -4.06
CA PHE A 26 6.35 -6.31 -3.55
C PHE A 26 6.15 -6.35 -2.04
N ALA A 27 5.70 -7.48 -1.48
CA ALA A 27 5.59 -7.64 -0.04
C ALA A 27 6.96 -7.54 0.66
N VAL A 28 7.99 -8.19 0.09
CA VAL A 28 9.36 -8.11 0.61
C VAL A 28 9.90 -6.68 0.52
N ALA A 29 9.80 -6.06 -0.67
CA ALA A 29 10.25 -4.68 -0.87
C ALA A 29 9.54 -3.70 0.09
N GLN A 30 8.22 -3.83 0.23
CA GLN A 30 7.43 -2.99 1.14
C GLN A 30 7.78 -3.23 2.61
N SER A 31 8.16 -4.44 2.99
CA SER A 31 8.60 -4.74 4.36
C SER A 31 9.92 -4.03 4.68
N ILE A 32 10.86 -4.03 3.75
CA ILE A 32 12.14 -3.31 3.89
C ILE A 32 11.86 -1.80 3.99
N LEU A 33 11.02 -1.26 3.10
CA LEU A 33 10.63 0.15 3.14
C LEU A 33 9.96 0.50 4.47
N LEU A 34 9.05 -0.33 4.97
CA LEU A 34 8.33 -0.14 6.22
C LEU A 34 9.28 0.02 7.42
N ILE A 35 10.35 -0.79 7.49
CA ILE A 35 11.38 -0.62 8.52
C ILE A 35 12.01 0.78 8.42
N GLY A 36 12.38 1.20 7.21
CA GLY A 36 12.90 2.54 6.96
C GLY A 36 11.91 3.66 7.32
N MET A 37 10.61 3.45 7.09
CA MET A 37 9.57 4.41 7.44
C MET A 37 9.47 4.62 8.95
N TRP A 38 9.50 3.54 9.74
CA TRP A 38 9.48 3.62 11.20
C TRP A 38 10.77 4.25 11.74
N LEU A 39 11.93 3.88 11.19
CA LEU A 39 13.21 4.50 11.55
C LEU A 39 13.20 6.00 11.29
N TYR A 40 12.72 6.44 10.12
CA TYR A 40 12.54 7.86 9.80
C TYR A 40 11.63 8.55 10.81
N PHE A 41 10.46 7.97 11.09
CA PHE A 41 9.50 8.54 12.03
C PHE A 41 10.09 8.76 13.42
N PHE A 42 10.79 7.78 13.98
CA PHE A 42 11.45 7.92 15.27
C PHE A 42 12.60 8.92 15.23
N GLN A 43 13.36 8.97 14.14
CA GLN A 43 14.46 9.93 13.97
C GLN A 43 13.95 11.38 13.98
N VAL A 44 12.90 11.69 13.21
CA VAL A 44 12.28 13.03 13.17
C VAL A 44 11.67 13.39 14.53
N THR A 45 11.04 12.42 15.21
CA THR A 45 10.30 12.69 16.45
C THR A 45 11.22 12.87 17.66
N MET A 46 12.32 12.11 17.74
CA MET A 46 13.14 12.02 18.95
C MET A 46 14.48 12.76 18.85
N TYR A 47 14.98 13.02 17.65
CA TYR A 47 16.33 13.57 17.46
C TYR A 47 16.33 14.84 16.60
N ALA A 48 16.48 14.67 15.29
CA ALA A 48 16.63 15.76 14.34
C ALA A 48 16.08 15.30 12.99
N ASP A 49 15.54 16.26 12.24
CA ASP A 49 14.96 15.99 10.94
C ASP A 49 16.04 15.46 9.99
N PRO A 50 15.90 14.24 9.43
CA PRO A 50 16.86 13.71 8.48
C PRO A 50 16.92 14.65 7.28
N GLY A 51 18.14 14.89 6.77
CA GLY A 51 18.29 15.71 5.57
C GLY A 51 17.39 15.23 4.44
N ALA A 52 16.84 16.17 3.67
CA ALA A 52 16.06 15.86 2.47
C ALA A 52 16.87 14.93 1.55
N PHE A 53 16.21 13.93 0.96
CA PHE A 53 16.84 12.88 0.14
C PHE A 53 17.81 11.93 0.86
N SER A 54 17.85 11.94 2.20
CA SER A 54 18.50 10.87 2.96
C SER A 54 17.85 9.51 2.67
N ILE A 55 18.54 8.43 3.02
CA ILE A 55 18.04 7.06 2.82
C ILE A 55 16.73 6.86 3.57
N THR A 56 16.66 7.27 4.84
CA THR A 56 15.45 7.14 5.67
C THR A 56 14.31 8.00 5.12
N TRP A 57 14.60 9.22 4.65
CA TRP A 57 13.62 10.07 3.96
C TRP A 57 13.07 9.38 2.72
N SER A 58 13.94 8.86 1.85
CA SER A 58 13.53 8.20 0.61
C SER A 58 12.70 6.95 0.88
N MET A 59 13.13 6.12 1.84
CA MET A 59 12.36 4.95 2.27
C MET A 59 11.00 5.33 2.85
N PHE A 60 10.92 6.47 3.56
CA PHE A 60 9.66 6.97 4.10
C PHE A 60 8.64 7.27 3.00
N TYR A 61 9.01 8.11 2.04
CA TYR A 61 8.09 8.53 0.97
C TYR A 61 7.83 7.43 -0.07
N LEU A 62 8.85 6.66 -0.45
CA LEU A 62 8.65 5.50 -1.33
C LEU A 62 7.77 4.43 -0.66
N GLY A 63 7.95 4.21 0.64
CA GLY A 63 7.11 3.31 1.42
C GLY A 63 5.66 3.77 1.48
N LEU A 64 5.39 5.08 1.58
CA LEU A 64 4.03 5.62 1.49
C LEU A 64 3.40 5.37 0.11
N ILE A 65 4.16 5.57 -0.97
CA ILE A 65 3.69 5.28 -2.33
C ILE A 65 3.37 3.79 -2.48
N GLY A 66 4.27 2.91 -2.03
CA GLY A 66 4.06 1.47 -2.05
C GLY A 66 2.83 1.05 -1.25
N ALA A 67 2.60 1.66 -0.08
CA ALA A 67 1.41 1.43 0.74
C ALA A 67 0.13 1.85 0.02
N HIS A 68 0.13 3.02 -0.64
CA HIS A 68 -1.00 3.49 -1.41
C HIS A 68 -1.36 2.51 -2.55
N VAL A 69 -0.35 2.07 -3.31
CA VAL A 69 -0.53 1.07 -4.37
C VAL A 69 -1.11 -0.23 -3.82
N ALA A 70 -0.63 -0.69 -2.66
CA ALA A 70 -1.14 -1.91 -2.02
C ALA A 70 -2.65 -1.81 -1.71
N TRP A 71 -3.07 -0.68 -1.12
CA TRP A 71 -4.47 -0.42 -0.80
C TRP A 71 -5.35 -0.33 -2.05
N VAL A 72 -4.90 0.38 -3.10
CA VAL A 72 -5.64 0.48 -4.37
C VAL A 72 -5.82 -0.90 -4.99
N MET A 73 -4.76 -1.70 -5.09
CA MET A 73 -4.85 -3.05 -5.64
C MET A 73 -5.76 -3.95 -4.82
N PHE A 74 -5.71 -3.85 -3.49
CA PHE A 74 -6.57 -4.63 -2.60
C PHE A 74 -8.05 -4.28 -2.81
N ILE A 75 -8.40 -2.99 -2.89
CA ILE A 75 -9.78 -2.54 -3.14
C ILE A 75 -10.26 -3.05 -4.50
N VAL A 76 -9.44 -2.89 -5.55
CA VAL A 76 -9.79 -3.38 -6.90
C VAL A 76 -10.00 -4.89 -6.91
N ALA A 77 -9.12 -5.65 -6.26
CA ALA A 77 -9.26 -7.11 -6.17
C ALA A 77 -10.56 -7.51 -5.44
N THR A 78 -10.86 -6.84 -4.34
CA THR A 78 -12.07 -7.08 -3.53
C THR A 78 -13.34 -6.76 -4.30
N VAL A 79 -13.38 -5.62 -5.01
CA VAL A 79 -14.53 -5.25 -5.85
C VAL A 79 -14.70 -6.25 -6.99
N LYS A 80 -13.60 -6.64 -7.65
CA LYS A 80 -13.64 -7.63 -8.74
C LYS A 80 -14.12 -9.00 -8.27
N SER A 81 -13.83 -9.42 -7.05
CA SER A 81 -14.32 -10.69 -6.51
C SER A 81 -15.76 -10.62 -5.98
N SER A 82 -16.39 -9.45 -5.98
CA SER A 82 -17.76 -9.29 -5.51
C SER A 82 -18.76 -9.97 -6.46
N PRO A 83 -19.72 -10.79 -5.95
CA PRO A 83 -20.73 -11.45 -6.76
C PRO A 83 -21.55 -10.47 -7.62
N GLY A 84 -21.90 -9.31 -7.07
CA GLY A 84 -22.69 -8.31 -7.79
C GLY A 84 -21.96 -7.72 -9.00
N TYR A 85 -20.64 -7.53 -8.89
CA TYR A 85 -19.81 -7.06 -10.01
C TYR A 85 -19.64 -8.15 -11.08
N GLN A 86 -19.50 -9.40 -10.67
CA GLN A 86 -19.43 -10.54 -11.59
C GLN A 86 -20.76 -10.75 -12.33
N GLU A 87 -21.89 -10.63 -11.64
CA GLU A 87 -23.22 -10.73 -12.26
C GLU A 87 -23.45 -9.62 -13.30
N SER A 88 -23.05 -8.38 -13.00
CA SER A 88 -23.15 -7.28 -13.97
C SER A 88 -22.30 -7.52 -15.22
N LEU A 89 -21.09 -8.08 -15.05
CA LEU A 89 -20.20 -8.40 -16.19
C LEU A 89 -20.77 -9.52 -17.06
N THR A 90 -21.43 -10.51 -16.46
CA THR A 90 -22.05 -11.61 -17.21
C THR A 90 -23.23 -11.09 -18.05
N LYS A 91 -24.10 -10.26 -17.46
CA LYS A 91 -25.23 -9.64 -18.18
C LYS A 91 -24.77 -8.75 -19.33
N GLU A 92 -23.73 -7.94 -19.13
CA GLU A 92 -23.17 -7.09 -20.19
C GLU A 92 -22.63 -7.94 -21.36
N LYS A 93 -21.89 -9.02 -21.08
CA LYS A 93 -21.41 -9.94 -22.12
C LYS A 93 -22.55 -10.59 -22.90
N GLU A 94 -23.63 -11.00 -22.23
CA GLU A 94 -24.80 -11.58 -22.89
C GLU A 94 -25.48 -10.57 -23.83
N THR A 95 -25.59 -9.29 -23.43
CA THR A 95 -26.16 -8.23 -24.28
C THR A 95 -25.30 -7.83 -25.48
N LEU A 96 -23.97 -8.00 -25.41
CA LEU A 96 -23.06 -7.69 -26.52
C LEU A 96 -22.96 -8.83 -27.54
N LEU A 97 -23.38 -10.04 -27.17
CA LEU A 97 -23.34 -11.23 -28.02
C LEU A 97 -24.70 -11.58 -28.65
N SER A 98 -25.77 -10.86 -28.27
CA SER A 98 -27.11 -10.92 -28.88
C SER A 98 -27.26 -9.91 -30.01
#